data_AF-A0A151ITY3-F1
#
_entry.id   AF-A0A151ITY3-F1
#
_cell.length_a   1.000
_cell.length_b   1.000
_cell.length_c   1.000
_cell.angle_alpha   90.00
_cell.angle_beta   90.00
_cell.angle_gamma   90.00
#
_symmetry.space_group_name_H-M   'P 1'
#
loop_
_entity.id
_entity.type
_entity.pdbx_description
1 polymer ?
#
loop_
_entity_poly.entity_id
_entity_poly.type
_entity_poly.pdbx_seq_one_letter_code
_entity_poly.pdbx_strand_id
1 'polypeptide(L)'
;MSKKVCVNNPDRFCYICGKYMLSKHIFSINDSLKERYYDYFNREITHQDKSWVPHKSCKSCVEVLRSCTNKNFIKYPDVPSVTKPTPRSSMDPLPVPQKSGTSQTNFQYEEQAINEDNNVMYDLDSLETTPRLYDQAALNDLVRDLDLLKEKAELLGSRLKERNLLLPKTSFSWYRSREKEFSRFFTEEDSLVFCNDVSGLLDKYELSLTVRIGDFS
;
A
#
# COMPACT_ATOMS: atom_id res chain seq x y z
N MET A 1 -3.65 -21.79 11.75
CA MET A 1 -4.36 -21.01 10.72
C MET A 1 -3.91 -21.49 9.35
N SER A 2 -4.81 -21.98 8.49
CA SER A 2 -4.44 -22.38 7.12
C SER A 2 -3.97 -21.16 6.33
N LYS A 3 -2.82 -21.28 5.66
CA LYS A 3 -2.31 -20.24 4.75
C LYS A 3 -3.39 -19.98 3.69
N LYS A 4 -3.78 -18.73 3.48
CA LYS A 4 -4.62 -18.35 2.34
C LYS A 4 -3.79 -18.57 1.07
N VAL A 5 -4.12 -19.61 0.31
CA VAL A 5 -3.46 -19.91 -0.97
C VAL A 5 -4.30 -19.34 -2.10
N CYS A 6 -3.66 -18.65 -3.04
CA CYS A 6 -4.34 -18.19 -4.25
C CYS A 6 -4.81 -19.40 -5.06
N VAL A 7 -6.09 -19.43 -5.41
CA VAL A 7 -6.67 -20.50 -6.26
C VAL A 7 -6.12 -20.43 -7.69
N ASN A 8 -5.70 -19.24 -8.13
CA ASN A 8 -5.20 -19.02 -9.47
C ASN A 8 -3.69 -19.23 -9.55
N ASN A 9 -3.25 -19.92 -10.61
CA ASN A 9 -1.84 -20.04 -10.93
C ASN A 9 -1.22 -18.63 -11.13
N PRO A 10 -0.05 -18.33 -10.53
CA PRO A 10 0.64 -17.03 -10.68
C PRO A 10 0.88 -16.60 -12.13
N ASP A 11 1.09 -17.55 -13.05
CA ASP A 11 1.29 -17.29 -14.48
C ASP A 11 0.02 -16.78 -15.19
N ARG A 12 -1.12 -16.73 -14.49
CA ARG A 12 -2.30 -16.00 -14.96
C ARG A 12 -2.19 -14.49 -14.76
N PHE A 13 -1.15 -14.00 -14.09
CA PHE A 13 -0.91 -12.58 -13.86
C PHE A 13 0.37 -12.12 -14.55
N CYS A 14 0.37 -10.89 -15.05
CA CYS A 14 1.56 -10.29 -15.65
C CYS A 14 2.55 -9.90 -14.56
N TYR A 15 3.82 -10.32 -14.69
CA TYR A 15 4.89 -9.92 -13.77
C TYR A 15 5.07 -8.39 -13.68
N ILE A 16 4.91 -7.68 -14.80
CA ILE A 16 5.21 -6.24 -14.88
C ILE A 16 4.08 -5.36 -14.32
N CYS A 17 2.81 -5.65 -14.68
CA CYS A 17 1.68 -4.80 -14.30
C CYS A 17 0.68 -5.46 -13.34
N GLY A 18 0.86 -6.72 -12.97
CA GLY A 18 -0.02 -7.45 -12.05
C GLY A 18 -1.41 -7.78 -12.60
N LYS A 19 -1.74 -7.41 -13.84
CA LYS A 19 -3.05 -7.66 -14.44
C LYS A 19 -3.24 -9.13 -14.79
N TYR A 20 -4.47 -9.61 -14.65
CA TYR A 20 -4.88 -10.94 -15.10
C TYR A 20 -4.76 -11.05 -16.63
N MET A 21 -4.21 -12.17 -17.12
CA MET A 21 -3.90 -12.40 -18.52
C MET A 21 -4.80 -13.49 -19.10
N LEU A 22 -5.45 -13.17 -20.22
CA LEU A 22 -6.11 -14.16 -21.07
C LEU A 22 -5.05 -14.88 -21.90
N SER A 23 -5.23 -16.18 -22.11
CA SER A 23 -4.23 -17.13 -22.65
C SER A 23 -3.58 -16.75 -23.99
N LYS A 24 -4.18 -15.83 -24.77
CA LYS A 24 -3.71 -15.44 -26.10
C LYS A 24 -2.61 -14.37 -26.12
N HIS A 25 -2.28 -13.75 -24.99
CA HIS A 25 -1.39 -12.57 -24.94
C HIS A 25 -0.32 -12.66 -23.86
N ILE A 26 0.37 -13.79 -23.79
CA ILE A 26 1.32 -14.12 -22.72
C ILE A 26 2.71 -14.41 -23.32
N PHE A 27 3.74 -13.79 -22.74
CA PHE A 27 5.14 -13.96 -23.10
C PHE A 27 5.94 -14.46 -21.90
N SER A 28 6.86 -15.40 -22.11
CA SER A 28 7.81 -15.83 -21.08
C SER A 28 8.85 -14.75 -20.82
N ILE A 29 9.31 -14.66 -19.57
CA ILE A 29 10.38 -13.74 -19.18
C ILE A 29 11.74 -14.33 -19.57
N ASN A 30 12.29 -13.84 -20.68
CA ASN A 30 13.59 -14.23 -21.21
C ASN A 30 14.65 -13.15 -20.91
N ASP A 31 15.93 -13.45 -21.10
CA ASP A 31 17.03 -12.53 -20.75
C ASP A 31 16.96 -11.17 -21.46
N SER A 32 16.57 -11.15 -22.74
CA SER A 32 16.32 -9.89 -23.47
C SER A 32 15.22 -9.02 -22.85
N LEU A 33 14.21 -9.64 -22.23
CA LEU A 33 13.15 -8.90 -21.53
C LEU A 33 13.64 -8.41 -20.16
N LYS A 34 14.48 -9.20 -19.46
CA LYS A 34 15.10 -8.80 -18.20
C LYS A 34 16.02 -7.60 -18.38
N GLU A 35 16.85 -7.60 -19.42
CA GLU A 35 17.72 -6.48 -19.77
C GLU A 35 16.89 -5.21 -20.03
N ARG A 36 15.86 -5.31 -20.88
CA ARG A 36 15.00 -4.16 -21.19
C ARG A 36 14.19 -3.66 -19.98
N TYR A 37 13.77 -4.58 -19.11
CA TYR A 37 13.13 -4.24 -17.84
C TYR A 37 14.11 -3.50 -16.92
N TYR A 38 15.36 -3.97 -16.82
CA TYR A 38 16.41 -3.30 -16.06
C TYR A 38 16.72 -1.91 -16.62
N ASP A 39 16.87 -1.77 -17.93
CA ASP A 39 17.14 -0.47 -18.55
C ASP A 39 16.03 0.56 -18.30
N TYR A 40 14.77 0.10 -18.27
CA TYR A 40 13.61 0.96 -18.06
C TYR A 40 13.36 1.29 -16.59
N PHE A 41 13.42 0.30 -15.69
CA PHE A 41 13.09 0.47 -14.27
C PHE A 41 14.30 0.65 -13.35
N ASN A 42 15.52 0.44 -13.87
CA ASN A 42 16.77 0.35 -13.14
C ASN A 42 16.68 -0.64 -11.97
N ARG A 43 16.06 -1.80 -12.23
CA ARG A 43 15.76 -2.85 -11.26
C ARG A 43 15.79 -4.22 -11.91
N GLU A 44 16.34 -5.21 -11.21
CA GLU A 44 16.38 -6.59 -11.70
C GLU A 44 15.05 -7.32 -11.49
N ILE A 45 14.74 -8.24 -12.40
CA ILE A 45 13.66 -9.21 -12.20
C ILE A 45 14.19 -10.28 -11.24
N THR A 46 13.64 -10.36 -10.04
CA THR A 46 14.09 -11.29 -9.00
C THR A 46 13.06 -12.40 -8.74
N HIS A 47 13.50 -13.45 -8.04
CA HIS A 47 12.63 -14.52 -7.52
C HIS A 47 11.90 -15.37 -8.58
N GLN A 48 12.42 -15.40 -9.81
CA GLN A 48 11.91 -16.24 -10.91
C GLN A 48 12.18 -17.75 -10.69
N ASP A 49 12.88 -18.11 -9.61
CA ASP A 49 13.03 -19.48 -9.10
C ASP A 49 11.83 -19.93 -8.25
N LYS A 50 10.97 -18.99 -7.83
CA LYS A 50 9.90 -19.25 -6.86
C LYS A 50 8.56 -19.47 -7.57
N SER A 51 7.88 -20.55 -7.22
CA SER A 51 6.60 -20.95 -7.83
C SER A 51 5.45 -19.95 -7.64
N TRP A 52 5.54 -19.02 -6.68
CA TRP A 52 4.53 -18.00 -6.42
C TRP A 52 4.71 -16.73 -7.28
N VAL A 53 5.87 -16.58 -7.94
CA VAL A 53 6.16 -15.43 -8.81
C VAL A 53 5.65 -15.73 -10.22
N PRO A 54 5.01 -14.77 -10.90
CA PRO A 54 4.66 -14.96 -12.31
C PRO A 54 5.91 -15.05 -13.20
N HIS A 55 5.99 -16.10 -14.01
CA HIS A 55 7.08 -16.30 -14.97
C HIS A 55 6.78 -15.69 -16.34
N LYS A 56 5.65 -14.97 -16.42
CA LYS A 56 5.07 -14.51 -17.67
C LYS A 56 4.64 -13.05 -17.60
N SER A 57 4.66 -12.39 -18.75
CA SER A 57 4.31 -10.98 -18.92
C SER A 57 3.30 -10.82 -20.06
N CYS A 58 2.43 -9.82 -19.94
CA CYS A 58 1.41 -9.56 -20.97
C CYS A 58 2.02 -8.88 -22.20
N LYS A 59 1.39 -9.09 -23.36
CA LYS A 59 1.80 -8.50 -24.64
C LYS A 59 2.05 -7.00 -24.56
N SER A 60 1.14 -6.25 -23.96
CA SER A 60 1.23 -4.79 -23.88
C SER A 60 2.46 -4.32 -23.10
N CYS A 61 2.76 -4.92 -21.95
CA CYS A 61 3.96 -4.56 -21.18
C CYS A 61 5.24 -4.88 -21.95
N VAL A 62 5.27 -6.03 -22.64
CA VAL A 62 6.42 -6.42 -23.44
C VAL A 62 6.60 -5.48 -24.65
N GLU A 63 5.52 -5.08 -25.31
CA GLU A 63 5.55 -4.11 -26.41
C GLU A 63 6.01 -2.73 -25.94
N VAL A 64 5.50 -2.24 -24.82
CA VAL A 64 5.95 -0.97 -24.21
C VAL A 64 7.44 -1.02 -23.92
N LEU A 65 7.90 -2.06 -23.22
CA LEU A 65 9.33 -2.24 -22.97
C LEU A 65 10.07 -2.26 -24.31
N ARG A 66 9.58 -3.01 -25.30
CA ARG A 66 10.23 -3.12 -26.60
C ARG A 66 10.36 -1.78 -27.33
N SER A 67 9.34 -0.94 -27.27
CA SER A 67 9.32 0.38 -27.90
C SER A 67 10.14 1.43 -27.14
N CYS A 68 10.54 1.17 -25.89
CA CYS A 68 11.43 2.04 -25.14
C CYS A 68 12.87 1.87 -25.61
N THR A 69 13.25 2.63 -26.64
CA THR A 69 14.64 2.70 -27.16
C THR A 69 15.48 3.77 -26.47
N ASN A 70 14.90 4.62 -25.62
CA ASN A 70 15.61 5.67 -24.90
C ASN A 70 15.05 5.81 -23.47
N LYS A 71 15.94 5.96 -22.48
CA LYS A 71 15.63 6.21 -21.05
C LYS A 71 14.75 7.45 -20.80
N ASN A 72 14.51 8.26 -21.83
CA ASN A 72 13.80 9.54 -21.78
C ASN A 72 12.30 9.46 -22.11
N PHE A 73 11.73 8.26 -22.35
CA PHE A 73 10.34 8.13 -22.81
C PHE A 73 9.31 7.84 -21.72
N ILE A 74 9.54 8.27 -20.48
CA ILE A 74 8.48 8.33 -19.47
C ILE A 74 8.13 9.79 -19.18
N LYS A 75 7.28 10.35 -20.04
CA LYS A 75 6.56 11.59 -19.72
C LYS A 75 5.36 11.21 -18.85
N TYR A 76 5.54 11.25 -17.54
CA TYR A 76 4.39 11.23 -16.63
C TYR A 76 3.59 12.52 -16.83
N PRO A 77 2.26 12.46 -16.91
CA PRO A 77 1.44 13.67 -16.89
C PRO A 77 1.75 14.47 -15.64
N ASP A 78 1.81 15.80 -15.76
CA ASP A 78 1.97 16.67 -14.60
C ASP A 78 0.63 16.72 -13.86
N VAL A 79 0.53 15.93 -12.78
CA VAL A 79 -0.65 15.88 -11.93
C VAL A 79 -0.30 16.58 -10.61
N PRO A 80 -1.00 17.65 -10.21
CA PRO A 80 -0.69 18.42 -8.99
C PRO A 80 -0.72 17.58 -7.71
N SER A 81 -1.41 16.44 -7.73
CA SER A 81 -1.57 15.52 -6.61
C SER A 81 -0.39 14.55 -6.41
N VAL A 82 0.62 14.55 -7.29
CA VAL A 82 1.75 13.61 -7.24
C VAL A 82 3.09 14.34 -7.19
N THR A 83 3.83 14.15 -6.10
CA THR A 83 5.23 14.61 -6.01
C THR A 83 6.12 13.68 -6.84
N LYS A 84 6.77 14.22 -7.88
CA LYS A 84 7.75 13.46 -8.68
C LYS A 84 8.97 13.11 -7.82
N PRO A 85 9.58 11.92 -7.98
CA PRO A 85 10.84 11.61 -7.33
C PRO A 85 11.89 12.63 -7.77
N THR A 86 12.45 13.37 -6.82
CA THR A 86 13.55 14.30 -7.10
C THR A 86 14.81 13.48 -7.38
N PRO A 87 15.50 13.70 -8.53
CA PRO A 87 16.80 13.08 -8.77
C PRO A 87 17.75 13.49 -7.65
N ARG A 88 18.35 12.52 -6.95
CA ARG A 88 19.36 12.83 -5.94
C ARG A 88 20.59 13.42 -6.63
N SER A 89 21.02 14.57 -6.15
CA SER A 89 22.32 15.15 -6.46
C SER A 89 23.40 14.33 -5.75
N SER A 90 24.60 14.22 -6.32
CA SER A 90 25.76 13.63 -5.63
C SER A 90 26.16 14.40 -4.36
N MET A 91 25.65 15.62 -4.20
CA MET A 91 25.83 16.47 -3.03
C MET A 91 24.77 16.23 -1.93
N ASP A 92 23.72 15.47 -2.20
CA ASP A 92 22.70 15.17 -1.20
C ASP A 92 23.27 14.16 -0.19
N PRO A 93 23.26 14.45 1.12
CA PRO A 93 23.70 13.50 2.13
C PRO A 93 22.90 12.21 2.00
N LEU A 94 23.59 11.08 1.82
CA LEU A 94 22.94 9.77 1.89
C LEU A 94 22.29 9.65 3.28
N PRO A 95 21.03 9.15 3.39
CA PRO A 95 20.47 8.81 4.68
C PRO A 95 21.37 7.77 5.31
N VAL A 96 22.12 8.16 6.34
CA VAL A 96 22.94 7.24 7.11
C VAL A 96 21.96 6.33 7.84
N PRO A 97 22.03 4.99 7.66
CA PRO A 97 21.27 4.08 8.49
C PRO A 97 21.54 4.43 9.95
N GLN A 98 20.51 4.73 10.74
CA GLN A 98 20.69 4.86 12.17
C GLN A 98 21.35 3.56 12.64
N LYS A 99 22.57 3.68 13.19
CA LYS A 99 23.22 2.56 13.87
C LYS A 99 22.25 2.12 14.95
N SER A 100 21.63 0.96 14.74
CA SER A 100 20.92 0.22 15.77
C SER A 100 21.79 0.26 17.02
N GLY A 101 21.23 0.82 18.10
CA GLY A 101 21.90 0.89 19.39
C GLY A 101 22.50 -0.47 19.72
N THR A 102 23.78 -0.44 20.06
CA THR A 102 24.52 -1.59 20.55
C THR A 102 23.90 -2.04 21.87
N SER A 103 23.02 -3.03 21.82
CA SER A 103 22.92 -4.03 22.89
C SER A 103 23.69 -5.25 22.40
N GLN A 104 24.99 -5.28 22.69
CA GLN A 104 25.74 -6.53 22.66
C GLN A 104 25.14 -7.44 23.71
N THR A 105 24.31 -8.39 23.28
CA THR A 105 24.16 -9.66 23.98
C THR A 105 24.47 -10.74 22.96
N ASN A 106 25.67 -11.32 23.10
CA ASN A 106 26.07 -12.53 22.41
C ASN A 106 25.05 -13.62 22.74
N PHE A 107 24.26 -14.05 21.75
CA PHE A 107 23.53 -15.30 21.85
C PHE A 107 24.46 -16.44 21.43
N GLN A 108 25.24 -16.95 22.37
CA GLN A 108 25.76 -18.32 22.28
C GLN A 108 24.68 -19.25 22.85
N TYR A 109 24.20 -20.17 22.02
CA TYR A 109 23.40 -21.29 22.48
C TYR A 109 24.33 -22.25 23.21
N GLU A 110 24.30 -22.23 24.54
CA GLU A 110 24.71 -23.36 25.37
C GLU A 110 23.45 -24.01 25.94
N GLU A 111 23.22 -25.25 25.53
CA GLU A 111 22.18 -26.13 26.07
C GLU A 111 22.63 -26.59 27.46
N GLN A 112 22.06 -25.99 28.52
CA GLN A 112 22.31 -26.41 29.89
C GLN A 112 20.99 -26.65 30.62
N ALA A 113 20.89 -27.87 31.14
CA ALA A 113 19.73 -28.42 31.82
C ALA A 113 19.27 -27.55 32.99
N ILE A 114 17.97 -27.24 33.02
CA ILE A 114 17.35 -26.50 34.11
C ILE A 114 17.14 -27.48 35.26
N ASN A 115 17.92 -27.32 36.33
CA ASN A 115 17.58 -27.88 37.63
C ASN A 115 16.50 -26.99 38.27
N GLU A 116 15.44 -27.65 38.73
CA GLU A 116 14.35 -27.08 39.53
C GLU A 116 14.90 -26.58 40.88
N ASP A 117 14.92 -25.26 41.09
CA ASP A 117 14.69 -24.57 42.39
C ASP A 117 15.31 -23.16 42.39
N ASN A 118 14.67 -22.20 41.71
CA ASN A 118 14.87 -20.79 42.06
C ASN A 118 13.53 -20.04 41.89
N ASN A 119 12.83 -19.90 43.01
CA ASN A 119 11.70 -19.00 43.17
C ASN A 119 12.20 -17.55 43.04
N VAL A 120 12.15 -16.99 41.84
CA VAL A 120 12.45 -15.57 41.60
C VAL A 120 11.18 -14.77 41.95
N MET A 121 11.16 -14.24 43.16
CA MET A 121 10.19 -13.25 43.66
C MET A 121 10.22 -12.03 42.72
N TYR A 122 9.19 -11.87 41.89
CA TYR A 122 9.02 -10.66 41.09
C TYR A 122 8.77 -9.50 42.05
N ASP A 123 9.66 -8.52 42.07
CA ASP A 123 9.50 -7.28 42.80
C ASP A 123 8.27 -6.54 42.25
N LEU A 124 7.20 -6.54 43.04
CA LEU A 124 5.84 -6.10 42.65
C LEU A 124 5.64 -4.58 42.83
N ASP A 125 6.64 -3.86 43.36
CA ASP A 125 6.48 -2.47 43.83
C ASP A 125 6.73 -1.37 42.77
N SER A 126 6.92 -1.72 41.49
CA SER A 126 7.11 -0.73 40.40
C SER A 126 6.04 -0.73 39.31
N LEU A 127 4.90 -1.41 39.52
CA LEU A 127 3.78 -1.30 38.60
C LEU A 127 2.93 -0.08 38.96
N GLU A 128 3.08 0.99 38.17
CA GLU A 128 1.99 1.96 37.99
C GLU A 128 0.71 1.15 37.72
N THR A 129 -0.14 1.03 38.74
CA THR A 129 -1.31 0.14 38.74
C THR A 129 -2.45 0.71 37.87
N THR A 130 -2.14 1.73 37.07
CA THR A 130 -3.04 2.38 36.13
C THR A 130 -2.88 1.73 34.75
N PRO A 131 -3.95 1.14 34.20
CA PRO A 131 -3.93 0.60 32.84
C PRO A 131 -3.49 1.68 31.84
N ARG A 132 -2.51 1.34 30.99
CA ARG A 132 -2.09 2.24 29.91
C ARG A 132 -3.22 2.37 28.90
N LEU A 133 -3.80 3.55 28.80
CA LEU A 133 -4.87 3.87 27.85
C LEU A 133 -4.32 4.01 26.43
N TYR A 134 -5.13 3.64 25.45
CA TYR A 134 -4.82 3.86 24.03
C TYR A 134 -5.01 5.33 23.66
N ASP A 135 -3.94 5.93 23.18
CA ASP A 135 -3.99 7.20 22.46
C ASP A 135 -4.43 6.99 21.00
N GLN A 136 -4.54 8.09 20.24
CA GLN A 136 -4.99 8.02 18.86
C GLN A 136 -4.03 7.23 17.95
N ALA A 137 -2.72 7.34 18.17
CA ALA A 137 -1.72 6.66 17.36
C ALA A 137 -1.74 5.15 17.63
N ALA A 138 -1.74 4.77 18.91
CA ALA A 138 -1.82 3.39 19.35
C ALA A 138 -3.11 2.70 18.89
N LEU A 139 -4.24 3.41 18.91
CA LEU A 139 -5.50 2.88 18.36
C LEU A 139 -5.42 2.69 16.84
N ASN A 140 -4.83 3.64 16.11
CA ASN A 140 -4.68 3.55 14.66
C ASN A 140 -3.71 2.44 14.24
N ASP A 141 -2.60 2.30 14.95
CA ASP A 141 -1.62 1.24 14.75
C ASP A 141 -2.26 -0.12 15.03
N LEU A 142 -3.03 -0.27 16.12
CA LEU A 142 -3.77 -1.49 16.41
C LEU A 142 -4.76 -1.84 15.30
N VAL A 143 -5.50 -0.86 14.78
CA VAL A 143 -6.44 -1.06 13.65
C VAL A 143 -5.70 -1.52 12.39
N ARG A 144 -4.53 -0.96 12.12
CA ARG A 144 -3.68 -1.32 10.96
C ARG A 144 -3.08 -2.71 11.11
N ASP A 145 -2.52 -3.03 12.27
CA ASP A 145 -1.83 -4.30 12.54
C ASP A 145 -2.81 -5.48 12.50
N LEU A 146 -4.07 -5.24 12.89
CA LEU A 146 -5.16 -6.20 12.79
C LEU A 146 -5.86 -6.22 11.42
N ASP A 147 -5.46 -5.34 10.50
CA ASP A 147 -6.05 -5.18 9.16
C ASP A 147 -7.60 -5.07 9.19
N LEU A 148 -8.12 -4.20 10.07
CA LEU A 148 -9.56 -4.07 10.28
C LEU A 148 -10.21 -3.16 9.22
N LEU A 149 -11.32 -3.64 8.66
CA LEU A 149 -12.25 -2.81 7.88
C LEU A 149 -12.89 -1.72 8.77
N LYS A 150 -13.35 -0.62 8.16
CA LYS A 150 -13.90 0.55 8.85
C LYS A 150 -14.93 0.20 9.94
N GLU A 151 -15.92 -0.62 9.60
CA GLU A 151 -16.99 -1.04 10.52
C GLU A 151 -16.45 -1.82 11.73
N LYS A 152 -15.44 -2.66 11.51
CA LYS A 152 -14.81 -3.45 12.57
C LYS A 152 -13.90 -2.59 13.45
N ALA A 153 -13.21 -1.63 12.85
CA ALA A 153 -12.40 -0.65 13.58
C ALA A 153 -13.28 0.26 14.46
N GLU A 154 -14.44 0.69 13.95
CA GLU A 154 -15.43 1.46 14.71
C GLU A 154 -16.01 0.64 15.87
N LEU A 155 -16.39 -0.62 15.62
CA LEU A 155 -16.87 -1.52 16.67
C LEU A 155 -15.81 -1.75 17.75
N LEU A 156 -14.56 -2.00 17.36
CA LEU A 156 -13.44 -2.15 18.29
C LEU A 156 -13.27 -0.91 19.16
N GLY A 157 -13.22 0.28 18.55
CA GLY A 157 -13.09 1.54 19.27
C GLY A 157 -14.27 1.79 20.21
N SER A 158 -15.49 1.44 19.82
CA SER A 158 -16.67 1.52 20.70
C SER A 158 -16.48 0.64 21.95
N ARG A 159 -16.06 -0.62 21.78
CA ARG A 159 -15.82 -1.54 22.92
C ARG A 159 -14.66 -1.11 23.81
N LEU A 160 -13.61 -0.52 23.23
CA LEU A 160 -12.50 0.04 24.01
C LEU A 160 -12.94 1.28 24.81
N LYS A 161 -13.80 2.12 24.22
CA LYS A 161 -14.40 3.27 24.91
C LYS A 161 -15.31 2.84 26.05
N GLU A 162 -16.18 1.85 25.83
CA GLU A 162 -17.05 1.27 26.87
C GLU A 162 -16.26 0.74 28.08
N ARG A 163 -15.04 0.25 27.86
CA ARG A 163 -14.15 -0.23 28.92
C ARG A 163 -13.22 0.82 29.50
N ASN A 164 -13.39 2.09 29.15
CA ASN A 164 -12.51 3.19 29.55
C ASN A 164 -11.03 2.91 29.22
N LEU A 165 -10.76 2.25 28.09
CA LEU A 165 -9.39 1.93 27.63
C LEU A 165 -8.86 2.94 26.62
N LEU A 166 -9.63 3.97 26.27
CA LEU A 166 -9.23 5.05 25.37
C LEU A 166 -8.99 6.34 26.14
N LEU A 167 -8.00 7.13 25.71
CA LEU A 167 -7.83 8.49 26.25
C LEU A 167 -9.02 9.40 25.92
N PRO A 168 -9.33 10.38 26.78
CA PRO A 168 -10.30 11.43 26.47
C PRO A 168 -9.77 12.22 25.27
N LYS A 169 -10.49 12.17 24.14
CA LYS A 169 -10.18 12.72 22.79
C LYS A 169 -9.74 11.71 21.74
N THR A 170 -9.54 10.44 22.07
CA THR A 170 -9.34 9.41 21.04
C THR A 170 -10.65 9.14 20.30
N SER A 171 -10.64 9.30 18.98
CA SER A 171 -11.77 8.99 18.10
C SER A 171 -11.58 7.61 17.47
N PHE A 172 -12.70 6.97 17.13
CA PHE A 172 -12.73 5.68 16.43
C PHE A 172 -13.62 5.70 15.18
N SER A 173 -14.38 6.78 14.96
CA SER A 173 -15.27 6.94 13.81
C SER A 173 -14.85 8.18 13.01
N TRP A 174 -14.68 8.01 11.70
CA TRP A 174 -14.46 9.13 10.78
C TRP A 174 -15.45 9.08 9.64
N TYR A 175 -16.14 10.20 9.46
CA TYR A 175 -16.89 10.48 8.24
C TYR A 175 -16.00 11.31 7.33
N ARG A 176 -15.70 10.79 6.13
CA ARG A 176 -15.08 11.61 5.09
C ARG A 176 -16.13 12.61 4.65
N SER A 177 -15.74 13.87 4.47
CA SER A 177 -16.64 14.95 4.02
C SER A 177 -16.35 15.38 2.59
N ARG A 178 -15.61 14.55 1.83
CA ARG A 178 -15.14 14.90 0.48
C ARG A 178 -16.30 14.98 -0.50
N GLU A 179 -17.31 14.14 -0.31
CA GLU A 179 -18.57 14.09 -1.05
C GLU A 179 -19.40 15.37 -0.90
N LYS A 180 -19.26 16.13 0.20
CA LYS A 180 -20.01 17.38 0.41
C LYS A 180 -19.77 18.41 -0.68
N GLU A 181 -18.58 18.44 -1.28
CA GLU A 181 -18.31 19.36 -2.37
C GLU A 181 -19.05 18.98 -3.65
N PHE A 182 -19.28 17.68 -3.83
CA PHE A 182 -19.91 17.09 -5.01
C PHE A 182 -21.42 16.93 -4.88
N SER A 183 -21.97 17.01 -3.66
CA SER A 183 -23.41 16.82 -3.42
C SER A 183 -24.28 17.79 -4.24
N ARG A 184 -23.75 18.95 -4.65
CA ARG A 184 -24.42 19.92 -5.52
C ARG A 184 -24.78 19.38 -6.92
N PHE A 185 -24.00 18.40 -7.40
CA PHE A 185 -24.17 17.80 -8.74
C PHE A 185 -25.13 16.60 -8.73
N PHE A 186 -25.72 16.29 -7.57
CA PHE A 186 -26.65 15.18 -7.41
C PHE A 186 -27.96 15.70 -6.81
N THR A 187 -29.06 15.08 -7.20
CA THR A 187 -30.40 15.36 -6.66
C THR A 187 -31.05 14.04 -6.28
N GLU A 188 -31.81 14.05 -5.20
CA GLU A 188 -32.56 12.89 -4.71
C GLU A 188 -34.05 13.16 -4.88
N GLU A 189 -34.71 12.32 -5.68
CA GLU A 189 -36.16 12.31 -5.86
C GLU A 189 -36.65 10.86 -5.73
N ASP A 190 -37.70 10.61 -4.94
CA ASP A 190 -38.30 9.28 -4.73
C ASP A 190 -37.28 8.17 -4.35
N SER A 191 -36.32 8.49 -3.47
CA SER A 191 -35.22 7.60 -3.06
C SER A 191 -34.21 7.27 -4.18
N LEU A 192 -34.32 7.89 -5.34
CA LEU A 192 -33.38 7.77 -6.45
C LEU A 192 -32.44 8.98 -6.46
N VAL A 193 -31.14 8.72 -6.33
CA VAL A 193 -30.10 9.74 -6.47
C VAL A 193 -29.58 9.72 -7.90
N PHE A 194 -29.70 10.85 -8.61
CA PHE A 194 -29.18 11.01 -9.96
C PHE A 194 -28.29 12.25 -10.07
N CYS A 195 -27.36 12.23 -11.03
CA CYS A 195 -26.52 13.38 -11.32
C CYS A 195 -27.31 14.40 -12.15
N ASN A 196 -27.48 15.61 -11.62
CA ASN A 196 -28.23 16.68 -12.27
C ASN A 196 -27.36 17.53 -13.22
N ASP A 197 -26.04 17.56 -12.99
CA ASP A 197 -25.07 18.34 -13.76
C ASP A 197 -23.78 17.52 -13.98
N VAL A 198 -23.80 16.74 -15.06
CA VAL A 198 -22.67 15.90 -15.47
C VAL A 198 -21.49 16.75 -15.94
N SER A 199 -21.75 17.88 -16.60
CA SER A 199 -20.68 18.74 -17.13
C SER A 199 -19.89 19.38 -16.00
N GLY A 200 -20.57 20.01 -15.04
CA GLY A 200 -19.93 20.63 -13.89
C GLY A 200 -19.22 19.61 -13.01
N LEU A 201 -19.74 18.38 -12.91
CA LEU A 201 -19.06 17.28 -12.22
C LEU A 201 -17.74 16.91 -12.93
N LEU A 202 -17.74 16.74 -14.26
CA LEU A 202 -16.55 16.41 -15.03
C LEU A 202 -15.50 17.52 -15.00
N ASP A 203 -15.93 18.77 -15.10
CA ASP A 203 -15.06 19.95 -14.98
C ASP A 203 -14.44 20.02 -13.58
N LYS A 204 -15.20 19.67 -12.54
CA LYS A 204 -14.68 19.60 -11.16
C LYS A 204 -13.60 18.55 -10.98
N TYR A 205 -13.63 17.48 -11.78
CA TYR A 205 -12.59 16.46 -11.83
C TYR A 205 -11.45 16.78 -12.80
N GLU A 206 -11.43 17.98 -13.40
CA GLU A 206 -10.46 18.37 -14.44
C GLU A 206 -10.49 17.45 -15.67
N LEU A 207 -11.61 16.76 -15.91
CA LEU A 207 -11.80 15.81 -17.01
C LEU A 207 -12.41 16.48 -18.24
N SER A 208 -12.18 17.79 -18.45
CA SER A 208 -12.84 18.57 -19.49
C SER A 208 -12.86 17.84 -20.83
N LEU A 209 -14.08 17.54 -21.32
CA LEU A 209 -14.32 16.94 -22.64
C LEU A 209 -14.06 18.00 -23.72
N THR A 210 -12.83 18.49 -23.82
CA THR A 210 -12.40 19.23 -25.01
C THR A 210 -12.21 18.21 -26.12
N VAL A 211 -13.31 17.91 -26.81
CA VAL A 211 -13.24 17.39 -28.18
C VAL A 211 -12.52 18.47 -28.98
N ARG A 212 -11.20 18.32 -29.13
CA ARG A 212 -10.46 19.04 -30.17
C ARG A 212 -10.93 18.48 -31.49
N ILE A 213 -12.03 19.04 -32.00
CA ILE A 213 -12.35 18.96 -33.42
C ILE A 213 -11.22 19.74 -34.10
N GLY A 214 -10.18 19.01 -34.51
CA GLY A 214 -9.13 19.55 -35.35
C GLY A 214 -9.76 19.90 -36.70
N ASP A 215 -9.68 21.18 -37.04
CA ASP A 215 -9.99 21.70 -38.35
C ASP A 215 -9.24 20.89 -39.42
N PHE A 216 -9.99 20.13 -40.21
CA PHE A 216 -9.54 19.69 -41.52
C PHE A 216 -9.86 20.82 -42.50
N SER A 217 -8.85 21.60 -42.85
CA SER A 217 -8.79 22.36 -44.10
C SER A 217 -7.46 22.09 -44.79
#